data_AF-A0A349D832-F1
#
_entry.id   AF-A0A349D832-F1
#
_cell.length_a   1.000
_cell.length_b   1.000
_cell.length_c   1.000
_cell.angle_alpha   90.00
_cell.angle_beta   90.00
_cell.angle_gamma   90.00
#
_symmetry.space_group_name_H-M   'P 1'
#
loop_
_entity.id
_entity.type
_entity.pdbx_description
1 polymer ?
#
loop_
_entity_poly.entity_id
_entity_poly.type
_entity_poly.pdbx_seq_one_letter_code
_entity_poly.pdbx_strand_id
1 'polypeptide(L)'
;MKKLLLFCFIGMLPLWLFATHNRAGEITYRHINGLEFEITVTTYTDPTSVAADRCELEVKFGDGDYDTIPRINNPGPCTPSISCDCQGRVLIASILKENVYQTRHTYRGPGVFEVSVEDPNRVEGIQNIPGSVNIPFFIRSTINISPL
;
A
#
# COMPACT_ATOMS: atom_id res chain seq x y z
N MET A 1 -53.14 -0.57 -0.06
CA MET A 1 -52.10 -1.12 0.85
C MET A 1 -51.04 -1.96 0.14
N LYS A 2 -51.38 -2.83 -0.83
CA LYS A 2 -50.39 -3.62 -1.60
C LYS A 2 -49.39 -2.80 -2.44
N LYS A 3 -49.81 -1.66 -3.01
CA LYS A 3 -48.93 -0.75 -3.78
C LYS A 3 -47.93 0.03 -2.91
N LEU A 4 -48.24 0.19 -1.61
CA LEU A 4 -47.38 0.91 -0.66
C LEU A 4 -46.20 0.02 -0.19
N LEU A 5 -46.44 -1.29 -0.07
CA LEU A 5 -45.40 -2.30 0.20
C LEU A 5 -44.39 -2.44 -0.96
N LEU A 6 -44.85 -2.29 -2.22
CA LEU A 6 -43.98 -2.33 -3.39
C LEU A 6 -43.01 -1.13 -3.45
N PHE A 7 -43.44 0.02 -2.93
CA PHE A 7 -42.63 1.25 -2.90
C PHE A 7 -41.52 1.18 -1.82
N CYS A 8 -41.79 0.55 -0.67
CA CYS A 8 -40.74 0.27 0.34
C CYS A 8 -39.67 -0.71 -0.15
N PHE A 9 -40.01 -1.63 -1.06
CA PHE A 9 -39.08 -2.65 -1.55
C PHE A 9 -38.05 -2.10 -2.56
N ILE A 10 -38.38 -1.00 -3.26
CA ILE A 10 -37.48 -0.33 -4.22
C ILE A 10 -36.48 0.60 -3.51
N GLY A 11 -36.74 1.00 -2.26
CA GLY A 11 -35.84 1.84 -1.45
C GLY A 11 -34.63 1.12 -0.83
N MET A 12 -34.53 -0.21 -0.99
CA MET A 12 -33.41 -1.02 -0.45
C MET A 12 -32.41 -1.47 -1.53
N LEU A 13 -32.40 -0.84 -2.71
CA LEU A 13 -31.37 -1.08 -3.72
C LEU A 13 -30.03 -0.52 -3.20
N PRO A 14 -28.99 -1.35 -2.94
CA PRO A 14 -27.66 -0.83 -2.71
C PRO A 14 -27.16 -0.31 -4.05
N LEU A 15 -27.28 1.00 -4.24
CA LEU A 15 -26.48 1.70 -5.24
C LEU A 15 -25.10 1.93 -4.59
N TRP A 16 -24.06 1.97 -5.41
CA TRP A 16 -22.65 2.25 -5.06
C TRP A 16 -21.82 1.04 -4.59
N LEU A 17 -21.17 0.37 -5.55
CA LEU A 17 -19.93 -0.37 -5.33
C LEU A 17 -18.83 0.26 -6.18
N PHE A 18 -17.94 1.03 -5.55
CA PHE A 18 -16.65 1.39 -6.14
C PHE A 18 -15.56 0.76 -5.27
N ALA A 19 -14.91 -0.28 -5.78
CA ALA A 19 -13.76 -0.89 -5.14
C ALA A 19 -12.51 -0.70 -6.00
N THR A 20 -11.62 0.17 -5.56
CA THR A 20 -10.34 0.47 -6.22
C THR A 20 -9.27 0.54 -5.14
N HIS A 21 -8.54 -0.56 -4.91
CA HIS A 21 -7.55 -0.68 -3.83
C HIS A 21 -6.19 -0.06 -4.22
N ASN A 22 -5.11 -0.82 -4.13
CA ASN A 22 -3.80 -0.43 -4.62
C ASN A 22 -3.82 -0.32 -6.15
N ARG A 23 -3.48 0.87 -6.67
CA ARG A 23 -3.41 1.18 -8.10
C ARG A 23 -1.99 1.03 -8.65
N ALA A 24 -0.99 1.45 -7.87
CA ALA A 24 0.41 1.33 -8.21
C ALA A 24 1.28 1.41 -6.94
N GLY A 25 2.56 1.15 -7.09
CA GLY A 25 3.54 1.36 -6.03
C GLY A 25 4.96 1.08 -6.51
N GLU A 26 5.92 1.51 -5.72
CA GLU A 26 7.34 1.39 -5.99
C GLU A 26 8.12 1.21 -4.69
N ILE A 27 9.29 0.57 -4.81
CA ILE A 27 10.29 0.49 -3.75
C ILE A 27 11.54 1.15 -4.27
N THR A 28 11.95 2.24 -3.61
CA THR A 28 13.20 2.93 -3.86
C THR A 28 14.12 2.76 -2.65
N TYR A 29 15.42 2.89 -2.86
CA TYR A 29 16.39 2.80 -1.78
C TYR A 29 17.55 3.76 -1.99
N ARG A 30 18.15 4.19 -0.88
CA ARG A 30 19.33 5.05 -0.85
C ARG A 30 20.36 4.43 0.07
N HIS A 31 21.58 4.23 -0.45
CA HIS A 31 22.71 3.80 0.37
C HIS A 31 23.09 4.92 1.36
N ILE A 32 23.23 4.58 2.64
CA ILE A 32 23.58 5.53 3.70
C ILE A 32 25.05 5.44 4.03
N ASN A 33 25.47 4.33 4.62
CA ASN A 33 26.86 4.00 4.92
C ASN A 33 26.99 2.48 5.11
N GLY A 34 28.20 1.93 4.98
CA GLY A 34 28.46 0.51 5.21
C GLY A 34 27.43 -0.40 4.52
N LEU A 35 26.67 -1.15 5.33
CA LEU A 35 25.59 -2.05 4.89
C LEU A 35 24.19 -1.49 5.21
N GLU A 36 24.07 -0.22 5.59
CA GLU A 36 22.82 0.46 5.91
C GLU A 36 22.21 1.15 4.67
N PHE A 37 20.92 0.89 4.45
CA PHE A 37 20.12 1.44 3.37
C PHE A 37 18.83 2.04 3.93
N GLU A 38 18.47 3.22 3.44
CA GLU A 38 17.14 3.77 3.64
C GLU A 38 16.23 3.26 2.53
N ILE A 39 15.19 2.53 2.90
CA ILE A 39 14.22 1.93 1.99
C ILE A 39 12.95 2.76 2.09
N THR A 40 12.44 3.18 0.94
CA THR A 40 11.20 3.94 0.82
C THR A 40 10.22 3.18 -0.05
N VAL A 41 9.04 2.90 0.50
CA VAL A 41 7.92 2.32 -0.22
C VAL A 41 6.91 3.42 -0.49
N THR A 42 6.57 3.63 -1.76
CA THR A 42 5.49 4.54 -2.15
C THR A 42 4.35 3.71 -2.73
N THR A 43 3.14 3.89 -2.20
CA THR A 43 1.94 3.26 -2.75
C THR A 43 0.96 4.34 -3.23
N TYR A 44 0.23 4.00 -4.28
CA TYR A 44 -0.80 4.85 -4.86
C TYR A 44 -2.13 4.11 -4.78
N THR A 45 -3.06 4.67 -4.01
CA THR A 45 -4.34 4.07 -3.65
C THR A 45 -5.50 4.93 -4.12
N ASP A 46 -6.71 4.39 -4.17
CA ASP A 46 -7.89 5.23 -4.30
C ASP A 46 -8.14 6.00 -2.99
N PRO A 47 -8.35 7.34 -3.02
CA PRO A 47 -8.63 8.13 -1.83
C PRO A 47 -9.86 7.68 -1.04
N THR A 48 -10.83 7.04 -1.70
CA THR A 48 -12.10 6.58 -1.10
C THR A 48 -12.01 5.18 -0.50
N SER A 49 -10.92 4.44 -0.76
CA SER A 49 -10.73 3.08 -0.26
C SER A 49 -10.18 3.08 1.17
N VAL A 50 -11.05 2.78 2.13
CA VAL A 50 -10.66 2.58 3.54
C VAL A 50 -9.80 1.33 3.70
N ALA A 51 -10.08 0.27 2.93
CA ALA A 51 -9.37 -1.00 3.03
C ALA A 51 -7.89 -0.92 2.61
N ALA A 52 -7.55 -0.02 1.69
CA ALA A 52 -6.18 0.21 1.22
C ALA A 52 -5.44 1.30 2.03
N ASP A 53 -6.09 1.92 3.02
CA ASP A 53 -5.48 2.99 3.82
C ASP A 53 -4.71 2.42 5.02
N ARG A 54 -3.43 2.13 4.82
CA ARG A 54 -2.57 1.51 5.85
C ARG A 54 -1.76 2.53 6.64
N CYS A 55 -1.81 2.52 7.98
CA CYS A 55 -0.90 3.36 8.78
C CYS A 55 0.56 2.89 8.68
N GLU A 56 0.73 1.59 8.43
CA GLU A 56 2.01 0.91 8.37
C GLU A 56 1.97 -0.23 7.34
N LEU A 57 3.12 -0.62 6.80
CA LEU A 57 3.25 -1.70 5.83
C LEU A 57 4.36 -2.65 6.23
N GLU A 58 4.10 -3.95 6.10
CA GLU A 58 5.17 -4.95 6.21
C GLU A 58 6.08 -4.89 4.98
N VAL A 59 7.39 -4.81 5.23
CA VAL A 59 8.45 -4.87 4.23
C VAL A 59 9.36 -6.03 4.55
N LYS A 60 9.55 -6.93 3.59
CA LYS A 60 10.52 -8.02 3.66
C LYS A 60 11.80 -7.57 2.99
N PHE A 61 12.93 -7.63 3.67
CA PHE A 61 14.21 -7.10 3.15
C PHE A 61 14.95 -8.07 2.24
N GLY A 62 14.55 -9.34 2.20
CA GLY A 62 15.14 -10.36 1.33
C GLY A 62 16.37 -11.06 1.92
N ASP A 63 16.75 -10.76 3.16
CA ASP A 63 17.80 -11.44 3.93
C ASP A 63 17.26 -12.36 5.05
N GLY A 64 15.93 -12.53 5.08
CA GLY A 64 15.21 -13.27 6.12
C GLY A 64 14.59 -12.38 7.19
N ASP A 65 14.99 -11.12 7.28
CA ASP A 65 14.39 -10.14 8.18
C ASP A 65 13.24 -9.38 7.47
N TYR A 66 12.31 -8.87 8.28
CA TYR A 66 11.19 -8.04 7.85
C TYR A 66 10.83 -7.04 8.94
N ASP A 67 10.16 -5.96 8.58
CA ASP A 67 9.70 -4.94 9.51
C ASP A 67 8.33 -4.38 9.10
N THR A 68 7.58 -3.86 10.07
CA THR A 68 6.33 -3.15 9.83
C THR A 68 6.58 -1.66 9.97
N ILE A 69 6.60 -0.95 8.85
CA ILE A 69 7.14 0.40 8.77
C ILE A 69 6.02 1.44 8.70
N PRO A 70 6.09 2.55 9.45
CA PRO A 70 5.03 3.55 9.48
C PRO A 70 5.02 4.37 8.19
N ARG A 71 3.84 4.88 7.83
CA ARG A 71 3.71 5.95 6.85
C ARG A 71 4.33 7.24 7.41
N ILE A 72 4.86 8.07 6.52
CA ILE A 72 5.64 9.26 6.88
C ILE A 72 5.14 10.57 6.28
N ASN A 73 4.05 10.55 5.51
CA ASN A 73 3.51 11.74 4.87
C ASN A 73 2.16 12.21 5.45
N ASN A 74 1.96 13.53 5.41
CA ASN A 74 0.71 14.31 5.46
C ASN A 74 -0.35 14.05 6.56
N PRO A 75 -0.15 14.48 7.82
CA PRO A 75 1.13 14.78 8.47
C PRO A 75 1.89 13.46 8.74
N GLY A 76 3.20 13.51 8.92
CA GLY A 76 3.95 12.32 9.33
C GLY A 76 5.18 12.67 10.15
N PRO A 77 5.81 11.70 10.82
CA PRO A 77 5.50 10.25 10.80
C PRO A 77 4.21 9.86 11.51
N CYS A 78 3.56 8.80 11.04
CA CYS A 78 2.42 8.20 11.73
C CYS A 78 2.87 7.54 13.03
N THR A 79 2.05 7.64 14.08
CA THR A 79 2.17 6.75 15.23
C THR A 79 1.35 5.48 14.99
N PRO A 80 1.94 4.27 15.13
CA PRO A 80 1.17 3.03 15.06
C PRO A 80 0.09 3.02 16.14
N SER A 81 -1.18 3.12 15.74
CA SER A 81 -2.33 3.09 16.65
C SER A 81 -3.55 2.51 15.93
N ILE A 82 -4.62 2.21 16.68
CA ILE A 82 -5.89 1.70 16.13
C ILE A 82 -6.48 2.63 15.05
N SER A 83 -6.13 3.92 15.06
CA SER A 83 -6.49 4.90 14.04
C SER A 83 -5.27 5.70 13.59
N CYS A 84 -5.00 5.78 12.28
CA CYS A 84 -3.87 6.58 11.79
C CYS A 84 -4.04 8.06 12.20
N ASP A 85 -3.04 8.63 12.84
CA ASP A 85 -2.93 10.06 13.13
C ASP A 85 -2.41 10.89 11.93
N CYS A 86 -2.04 10.17 10.87
CA CYS A 86 -1.54 10.67 9.61
C CYS A 86 -2.49 10.32 8.45
N GLN A 87 -2.29 10.97 7.30
CA GLN A 87 -3.03 10.66 6.07
C GLN A 87 -2.10 10.60 4.87
N GLY A 88 -2.50 9.89 3.82
CA GLY A 88 -1.82 10.03 2.54
C GLY A 88 -1.97 11.43 1.96
N ARG A 89 -1.19 11.75 0.94
CA ARG A 89 -1.38 12.96 0.13
C ARG A 89 -2.34 12.66 -1.01
N VAL A 90 -3.48 13.33 -1.03
CA VAL A 90 -4.41 13.24 -2.18
C VAL A 90 -3.83 14.02 -3.36
N LEU A 91 -3.65 13.33 -4.48
CA LEU A 91 -3.12 13.82 -5.74
C LEU A 91 -4.22 13.85 -6.81
N ILE A 92 -3.94 14.56 -7.92
CA ILE A 92 -4.68 14.56 -9.20
C ILE A 92 -6.20 14.59 -9.01
N ALA A 93 -6.80 15.79 -8.89
CA ALA A 93 -8.26 15.95 -8.85
C ALA A 93 -9.02 14.98 -7.91
N SER A 94 -8.38 14.56 -6.82
CA SER A 94 -8.93 13.63 -5.83
C SER A 94 -9.17 12.19 -6.31
N ILE A 95 -8.40 11.70 -7.29
CA ILE A 95 -8.54 10.32 -7.80
C ILE A 95 -7.42 9.38 -7.32
N LEU A 96 -6.35 9.90 -6.72
CA LEU A 96 -5.20 9.13 -6.28
C LEU A 96 -4.74 9.61 -4.91
N LYS A 97 -4.37 8.69 -4.02
CA LYS A 97 -3.77 8.99 -2.73
C LYS A 97 -2.38 8.35 -2.66
N GLU A 98 -1.37 9.17 -2.50
CA GLU A 98 0.03 8.78 -2.31
C GLU A 98 0.31 8.52 -0.83
N ASN A 99 0.84 7.36 -0.51
CA ASN A 99 1.27 6.99 0.83
C ASN A 99 2.74 6.60 0.79
N VAL A 100 3.57 7.25 1.61
CA VAL A 100 5.01 7.05 1.65
C VAL A 100 5.38 6.41 2.98
N TYR A 101 6.13 5.32 2.95
CA TYR A 101 6.61 4.60 4.13
C TYR A 101 8.13 4.50 4.04
N GLN A 102 8.82 4.65 5.16
CA GLN A 102 10.27 4.70 5.16
C GLN A 102 10.87 3.98 6.37
N THR A 103 11.95 3.26 6.14
CA THR A 103 12.75 2.64 7.20
C THR A 103 14.23 2.63 6.83
N ARG A 104 15.08 2.32 7.81
CA ARG A 104 16.49 2.00 7.60
C ARG A 104 16.72 0.54 7.94
N HIS A 105 17.38 -0.17 7.05
CA HIS A 105 17.76 -1.57 7.26
C HIS A 105 19.26 -1.73 7.06
N THR A 106 19.89 -2.52 7.93
CA THR A 106 21.32 -2.83 7.85
C THR A 106 21.50 -4.32 7.53
N TYR A 107 22.03 -4.62 6.36
CA TYR A 107 22.32 -5.99 5.94
C TYR A 107 23.53 -6.57 6.67
N ARG A 108 23.57 -7.89 6.81
CA ARG A 108 24.66 -8.60 7.52
C ARG A 108 25.92 -8.81 6.67
N GLY A 109 25.84 -8.59 5.35
CA GLY A 109 26.97 -8.72 4.44
C GLY A 109 26.62 -8.39 2.99
N PRO A 110 27.61 -8.50 2.07
CA PRO A 110 27.40 -8.39 0.63
C PRO A 110 26.43 -9.47 0.11
N GLY A 111 25.68 -9.15 -0.94
CA GLY A 111 24.67 -10.05 -1.49
C GLY A 111 23.66 -9.36 -2.39
N VAL A 112 22.74 -10.14 -2.93
CA VAL A 112 21.60 -9.67 -3.72
C VAL A 112 20.34 -9.91 -2.90
N PHE A 113 19.64 -8.83 -2.56
CA PHE A 113 18.50 -8.85 -1.67
C PHE A 113 17.24 -8.37 -2.41
N GLU A 114 16.18 -9.17 -2.33
CA GLU A 114 14.88 -8.85 -2.93
C GLU A 114 13.96 -8.22 -1.87
N VAL A 115 13.96 -6.89 -1.83
CA VAL A 115 13.04 -6.15 -0.96
C VAL A 115 11.64 -6.23 -1.56
N SER A 116 10.64 -6.64 -0.79
CA SER A 116 9.27 -6.83 -1.29
C SER A 116 8.20 -6.41 -0.31
N VAL A 117 7.04 -6.06 -0.87
CA VAL A 117 5.82 -5.69 -0.16
C VAL A 117 4.65 -6.42 -0.81
N GLU A 118 3.77 -6.96 0.02
CA GLU A 118 2.51 -7.57 -0.38
C GLU A 118 1.37 -6.96 0.43
N ASP A 119 0.31 -6.50 -0.23
CA ASP A 119 -0.91 -6.00 0.42
C ASP A 119 -2.14 -6.64 -0.23
N PRO A 120 -3.14 -7.09 0.55
CA PRO A 120 -4.35 -7.64 -0.01
C PRO A 120 -5.06 -6.68 -0.97
N ASN A 121 -5.70 -7.26 -1.97
CA ASN A 121 -6.56 -6.60 -2.93
C ASN A 121 -5.86 -5.59 -3.85
N ARG A 122 -5.94 -5.87 -5.16
CA ARG A 122 -5.57 -4.95 -6.23
C ARG A 122 -6.77 -4.14 -6.70
N VAL A 123 -6.54 -3.14 -7.54
CA VAL A 123 -7.60 -2.47 -8.30
C VAL A 123 -8.46 -3.50 -9.07
N GLU A 124 -9.78 -3.36 -8.98
CA GLU A 124 -10.76 -4.20 -9.67
C GLU A 124 -10.77 -3.92 -11.18
N GLY A 125 -11.20 -4.88 -11.99
CA GLY A 125 -11.48 -4.67 -13.41
C GLY A 125 -10.25 -4.57 -14.29
N ILE A 126 -9.09 -5.08 -13.84
CA ILE A 126 -7.90 -5.18 -14.69
C ILE A 126 -8.18 -6.20 -15.80
N GLN A 127 -8.21 -5.73 -17.05
CA GLN A 127 -8.65 -6.52 -18.21
C GLN A 127 -7.89 -7.84 -18.39
N ASN A 128 -6.60 -7.88 -18.08
CA ASN A 128 -5.74 -9.05 -18.23
C ASN A 128 -5.57 -9.87 -16.94
N ILE A 129 -6.30 -9.55 -15.87
CA ILE A 129 -6.27 -10.30 -14.60
C ILE A 129 -7.72 -10.58 -14.17
N PRO A 130 -8.29 -11.74 -14.55
CA PRO A 130 -9.64 -12.12 -14.14
C PRO A 130 -9.76 -12.13 -12.62
N GLY A 131 -10.79 -11.47 -12.07
CA GLY A 131 -10.99 -11.37 -10.62
C GLY A 131 -9.90 -10.58 -9.90
N SER A 132 -9.31 -9.56 -10.54
CA SER A 132 -8.15 -8.81 -10.03
C SER A 132 -8.29 -8.29 -8.60
N VAL A 133 -9.51 -7.98 -8.15
CA VAL A 133 -9.79 -7.54 -6.77
C VAL A 133 -9.38 -8.57 -5.71
N ASN A 134 -9.42 -9.87 -6.04
CA ASN A 134 -9.04 -10.97 -5.14
C ASN A 134 -7.56 -11.36 -5.26
N ILE A 135 -6.79 -10.66 -6.10
CA ILE A 135 -5.37 -10.91 -6.29
C ILE A 135 -4.57 -9.87 -5.47
N PRO A 136 -3.57 -10.29 -4.67
CA PRO A 136 -2.73 -9.37 -3.93
C PRO A 136 -2.00 -8.36 -4.82
N PHE A 137 -1.79 -7.17 -4.29
CA PHE A 137 -0.85 -6.21 -4.82
C PHE A 137 0.56 -6.57 -4.32
N PHE A 138 1.50 -6.76 -5.23
CA PHE A 138 2.87 -7.17 -4.91
C PHE A 138 3.87 -6.35 -5.71
N ILE A 139 4.86 -5.78 -5.03
CA ILE A 139 5.99 -5.07 -5.64
C ILE A 139 7.30 -5.54 -5.03
N ARG A 140 8.37 -5.48 -5.83
CA ARG A 140 9.71 -5.88 -5.43
C ARG A 140 10.75 -4.99 -6.09
N SER A 141 11.84 -4.73 -5.38
CA SER A 141 13.07 -4.14 -5.91
C SER A 141 14.28 -4.94 -5.46
N THR A 142 15.39 -4.83 -6.19
CA THR A 142 16.62 -5.58 -5.91
C THR A 142 17.71 -4.63 -5.41
N ILE A 143 18.28 -4.93 -4.25
CA ILE A 143 19.48 -4.27 -3.73
C ILE A 143 20.66 -5.22 -3.96
N ASN A 144 21.64 -4.78 -4.74
CA ASN A 144 22.89 -5.51 -4.96
C ASN A 144 24.02 -4.83 -4.18
N ILE A 145 24.54 -5.50 -3.17
CA ILE A 145 25.64 -5.05 -2.34
C ILE A 145 26.89 -5.81 -2.75
N SER A 146 27.80 -5.12 -3.46
CA SER A 146 29.09 -5.68 -3.81
C SER A 146 30.01 -5.76 -2.59
N PRO A 147 30.90 -6.78 -2.51
CA PRO A 147 32.03 -6.75 -1.59
C PRO A 147 32.91 -5.53 -1.84
N LEU A 148 33.56 -5.06 -0.78
CA LEU A 148 34.61 -4.03 -0.86
C LEU A 148 35.88 -4.57 -1.53
#